data_AF-A0A497DB32-F1
#
_entry.id   AF-A0A497DB32-F1
#
_cell.length_a   1.000
_cell.length_b   1.000
_cell.length_c   1.000
_cell.angle_alpha   90.00
_cell.angle_beta   90.00
_cell.angle_gamma   90.00
#
_symmetry.space_group_name_H-M   'P 1'
#
loop_
_entity.id
_entity.type
_entity.pdbx_description
1 polymer ?
#
loop_
_entity_poly.entity_id
_entity_poly.type
_entity_poly.pdbx_seq_one_letter_code
_entity_poly.pdbx_strand_id
1 'polypeptide(L)'
;MAKPAITKDILIEELVDNYPFSVRYLMEKGIRCIMCGEPIWGTLEEAAEEKGFDTDAIKVFVDEMKKLAEEGGDDDTLEKKIDVAKL
;
A
#
# COMPACT_ATOMS: atom_id res chain seq x y z
N MET A 1 10.31 7.08 -16.14
CA MET A 1 9.69 5.74 -16.28
C MET A 1 8.19 5.93 -16.14
N ALA A 2 7.38 5.27 -16.96
CA ALA A 2 5.93 5.42 -16.88
C ALA A 2 5.45 4.69 -15.62
N LYS A 3 4.97 5.44 -14.63
CA LYS A 3 4.46 4.84 -13.40
C LYS A 3 3.19 4.03 -13.74
N PRO A 4 3.05 2.78 -13.30
CA PRO A 4 1.86 1.98 -13.58
C PRO A 4 0.63 2.64 -12.96
N ALA A 5 -0.52 2.45 -13.60
CA ALA A 5 -1.78 2.96 -13.09
C ALA A 5 -2.12 2.24 -11.79
N ILE A 6 -2.39 3.00 -10.73
CA ILE A 6 -2.85 2.43 -9.46
C ILE A 6 -4.31 1.99 -9.66
N THR A 7 -4.56 0.69 -9.55
CA THR A 7 -5.88 0.07 -9.71
C THR A 7 -6.12 -0.94 -8.60
N LYS A 8 -7.37 -1.32 -8.32
CA LYS A 8 -7.69 -2.33 -7.30
C LYS A 8 -7.07 -3.71 -7.57
N ASP A 9 -6.88 -4.02 -8.86
CA ASP A 9 -6.25 -5.26 -9.35
C ASP A 9 -4.72 -5.16 -9.38
N ILE A 10 -4.13 -4.03 -8.97
CA ILE A 10 -2.67 -3.90 -8.97
C ILE A 10 -2.09 -4.86 -7.92
N LEU A 11 -1.02 -5.56 -8.31
CA LEU A 11 -0.24 -6.34 -7.37
C LEU A 11 0.40 -5.40 -6.36
N ILE A 12 0.34 -5.78 -5.08
CA ILE A 12 0.99 -4.98 -4.03
C ILE A 12 2.50 -4.90 -4.30
N GLU A 13 3.12 -5.93 -4.85
CA GLU A 13 4.53 -5.90 -5.27
C GLU A 13 4.81 -4.79 -6.28
N GLU A 14 4.05 -4.74 -7.38
CA GLU A 14 4.18 -3.70 -8.41
C GLU A 14 3.89 -2.30 -7.83
N LEU A 15 2.89 -2.20 -6.97
CA LEU A 15 2.54 -0.96 -6.29
C LEU A 15 3.69 -0.48 -5.39
N VAL A 16 4.30 -1.35 -4.59
CA VAL A 16 5.36 -0.99 -3.66
C VAL A 16 6.68 -0.71 -4.38
N ASP A 17 6.99 -1.45 -5.44
CA ASP A 17 8.17 -1.24 -6.28
C ASP A 17 8.14 0.13 -6.96
N ASN A 18 6.98 0.52 -7.49
CA ASN A 18 6.81 1.81 -8.14
C ASN A 18 6.47 2.95 -7.17
N TYR A 19 5.83 2.63 -6.05
CA TYR A 19 5.31 3.57 -5.07
C TYR A 19 5.59 3.07 -3.64
N PRO A 20 6.82 3.26 -3.11
CA PRO A 20 7.18 2.78 -1.77
C PRO A 20 6.33 3.42 -0.65
N PHE A 21 5.69 4.57 -0.90
CA PHE A 21 4.77 5.20 0.06
C PHE A 21 3.49 4.37 0.31
N SER A 22 3.11 3.52 -0.64
CA SER A 22 1.92 2.67 -0.54
C SER A 22 1.99 1.72 0.65
N VAL A 23 3.18 1.21 0.98
CA VAL A 23 3.41 0.39 2.18
C VAL A 23 2.96 1.11 3.44
N ARG A 24 3.32 2.40 3.57
CA ARG A 24 2.96 3.20 4.74
C ARG A 24 1.48 3.52 4.75
N TYR A 25 0.91 3.87 3.59
CA TYR A 25 -0.52 4.09 3.46
C TYR A 25 -1.33 2.85 3.90
N LEU A 26 -0.95 1.67 3.42
CA LEU A 26 -1.54 0.39 3.79
C LEU A 26 -1.38 0.13 5.29
N MET A 27 -0.19 0.33 5.86
CA MET A 27 0.03 0.21 7.31
C MET A 27 -0.84 1.17 8.13
N GLU A 28 -1.08 2.39 7.68
CA GLU A 28 -1.89 3.39 8.37
C GLU A 28 -3.39 3.04 8.35
N LYS A 29 -3.88 2.47 7.23
CA LYS A 29 -5.19 1.81 7.16
C LYS A 29 -5.21 0.46 7.92
N GLY A 30 -4.08 0.08 8.49
CA GLY A 30 -3.87 -1.16 9.23
C GLY A 30 -3.74 -2.40 8.35
N ILE A 31 -3.78 -2.28 7.02
CA ILE A 31 -3.61 -3.38 6.07
C ILE A 31 -2.17 -3.88 6.22
N ARG A 32 -2.02 -4.91 7.05
CA ARG A 32 -0.72 -5.43 7.46
C ARG A 32 -0.37 -6.55 6.50
N CYS A 33 0.43 -6.22 5.48
CA CYS A 33 0.81 -7.13 4.40
C CYS A 33 1.81 -8.23 4.83
N ILE A 34 2.17 -8.28 6.13
CA ILE A 34 3.17 -9.19 6.67
C ILE A 34 2.66 -9.71 8.01
N MET A 35 2.31 -11.00 8.06
CA MET A 35 2.07 -11.73 9.29
C MET A 35 2.95 -12.98 9.31
N CYS A 36 3.81 -13.10 10.32
CA CYS A 36 4.40 -14.37 10.75
C CYS A 36 5.11 -15.27 9.70
N GLY A 37 5.72 -14.70 8.65
CA GLY A 37 6.68 -15.43 7.81
C GLY A 37 6.15 -16.01 6.48
N GLU A 38 4.87 -15.84 6.15
CA GLU A 38 4.35 -16.12 4.80
C GLU A 38 3.71 -14.85 4.22
N PRO A 39 4.26 -14.28 3.13
CA PRO A 39 3.71 -13.08 2.51
C PRO A 39 2.46 -13.44 1.70
N ILE A 40 1.31 -12.88 2.07
CA ILE A 40 0.19 -12.76 1.14
C ILE A 40 0.53 -11.60 0.20
N TRP A 41 1.11 -11.94 -0.94
CA TRP A 41 1.31 -11.02 -2.06
C TRP A 41 0.26 -11.35 -3.12
N GLY A 42 -0.76 -10.52 -3.19
CA GLY A 42 -1.86 -10.59 -4.14
C GLY A 42 -2.21 -9.19 -4.63
N THR A 43 -3.44 -9.03 -5.08
CA THR A 43 -3.95 -7.71 -5.48
C THR A 43 -4.27 -6.82 -4.27
N LEU A 44 -4.28 -5.51 -4.47
CA LEU A 44 -4.74 -4.54 -3.46
C LEU A 44 -6.16 -4.89 -2.96
N GLU A 45 -7.02 -5.34 -3.87
CA GLU A 45 -8.36 -5.82 -3.59
C GLU A 45 -8.36 -7.01 -2.63
N GLU A 46 -7.63 -8.08 -2.93
CA GLU A 46 -7.55 -9.26 -2.05
C GLU A 46 -7.06 -8.91 -0.64
N ALA A 47 -5.99 -8.13 -0.53
CA ALA A 47 -5.43 -7.76 0.78
C ALA A 47 -6.39 -6.89 1.61
N ALA A 48 -7.24 -6.11 0.94
CA ALA A 48 -8.26 -5.30 1.59
C ALA A 48 -9.49 -6.15 1.95
N GLU A 49 -9.94 -7.04 1.06
CA GLU A 49 -11.07 -7.96 1.29
C GLU A 49 -10.79 -8.95 2.41
N GLU A 50 -9.59 -9.53 2.49
CA GLU A 50 -9.17 -10.41 3.60
C GLU A 50 -9.33 -9.73 4.96
N LYS A 51 -9.18 -8.42 4.97
CA LYS A 51 -9.28 -7.60 6.16
C LYS A 51 -10.70 -7.07 6.42
N GLY A 52 -11.64 -7.37 5.51
CA GLY A 52 -13.04 -6.97 5.59
C GLY A 52 -13.32 -5.58 5.05
N PHE A 53 -12.46 -5.04 4.18
CA PHE A 53 -12.76 -3.81 3.45
C PHE A 53 -13.57 -4.12 2.20
N ASP A 54 -14.64 -3.36 1.99
CA ASP A 54 -15.45 -3.44 0.78
C ASP A 54 -14.76 -2.77 -0.43
N THR A 55 -15.27 -3.08 -1.62
CA THR A 55 -14.81 -2.53 -2.90
C THR A 55 -14.88 -1.01 -2.97
N ASP A 56 -15.78 -0.39 -2.22
CA ASP A 56 -15.88 1.07 -2.11
C ASP A 56 -14.68 1.68 -1.35
N ALA A 57 -14.28 1.05 -0.23
CA ALA A 57 -13.09 1.45 0.51
C ALA A 57 -11.83 1.27 -0.34
N ILE A 58 -11.74 0.18 -1.11
CA ILE A 58 -10.62 -0.08 -2.03
C ILE A 58 -10.53 1.02 -3.10
N LYS A 59 -11.66 1.45 -3.67
CA LYS A 59 -11.69 2.59 -4.60
C LYS A 59 -11.18 3.87 -3.97
N VAL A 60 -11.57 4.16 -2.74
CA VAL A 60 -11.08 5.33 -2.00
C VAL A 60 -9.56 5.24 -1.83
N PHE A 61 -9.02 4.07 -1.46
CA PHE A 61 -7.57 3.87 -1.34
C PHE A 61 -6.84 4.11 -2.66
N VAL A 62 -7.36 3.58 -3.77
CA VAL A 62 -6.81 3.78 -5.11
C VAL A 62 -6.80 5.26 -5.49
N ASP A 63 -7.89 5.98 -5.24
CA ASP A 63 -8.02 7.41 -5.55
C ASP A 63 -7.04 8.25 -4.72
N GLU A 64 -6.96 8.00 -3.41
CA GLU A 64 -6.00 8.69 -2.53
C GLU A 64 -4.55 8.42 -2.93
N MET A 65 -4.21 7.16 -3.22
CA MET A 65 -2.85 6.80 -3.66
C MET A 65 -2.51 7.44 -5.01
N LYS A 66 -3.46 7.50 -5.94
CA LYS A 66 -3.27 8.17 -7.23
C LYS A 66 -3.01 9.66 -7.02
N LYS A 67 -3.78 10.30 -6.15
CA LYS A 67 -3.60 11.71 -5.82
C LYS A 67 -2.24 11.97 -5.16
N LEU A 68 -1.81 11.11 -4.23
CA LEU A 68 -0.48 11.17 -3.61
C LEU A 68 0.64 10.98 -4.64
N ALA A 69 0.46 10.09 -5.62
CA ALA A 69 1.39 9.89 -6.71
C ALA A 69 1.53 11.11 -7.65
N GLU A 70 0.44 11.87 -7.84
CA GLU A 70 0.40 13.10 -8.64
C GLU A 70 0.93 14.33 -7.89
N GLU A 71 0.69 14.44 -6.57
CA GLU A 71 1.06 15.62 -5.76
C GLU A 71 2.54 15.71 -5.37
N GLY A 72 3.35 14.68 -5.61
CA GLY A 72 4.81 14.75 -5.39
C GLY A 72 5.40 13.43 -4.92
N GLY A 73 5.59 12.50 -5.85
CA GLY A 73 6.33 11.26 -5.63
C GLY A 73 7.85 11.43 -5.64
N ASP A 74 8.35 12.48 -5.00
CA ASP A 74 9.77 12.76 -4.79
C ASP A 74 9.93 13.19 -3.32
N ASP A 75 10.21 12.24 -2.42
CA ASP A 75 11.37 12.35 -1.54
C ASP A 75 11.52 11.09 -0.70
N ASP A 76 12.74 10.59 -0.79
CA ASP A 76 13.44 9.75 0.16
C ASP A 76 13.44 10.38 1.56
N THR A 77 12.31 10.35 2.26
CA THR A 77 12.32 10.60 3.71
C THR A 77 11.32 9.71 4.40
N LEU A 78 11.83 8.74 5.16
CA LEU A 78 11.60 8.59 6.61
C LEU A 78 12.05 7.20 7.06
N GLU A 79 13.37 7.00 7.10
CA GLU A 79 14.03 6.03 8.00
C GLU A 79 13.93 6.43 9.49
N LYS A 80 13.17 7.48 9.85
CA LYS A 80 13.08 7.92 11.25
C LYS A 80 11.75 7.49 11.86
N LYS A 81 11.86 6.41 12.65
CA LYS A 81 10.92 5.93 13.70
C LYS A 81 9.87 4.92 13.25
N ILE A 82 10.29 3.76 12.79
CA ILE A 82 9.60 2.54 13.21
C ILE A 82 10.44 1.96 14.35
N ASP A 83 10.23 2.49 15.56
CA ASP A 83 10.53 1.77 16.78
C ASP A 83 9.55 0.59 16.78
N VAL A 84 9.99 -0.55 16.22
CA VAL A 84 9.32 -1.83 16.44
C VAL A 84 9.58 -2.17 17.90
N ALA A 85 8.82 -1.54 18.78
CA ALA A 85 8.73 -1.90 20.17
C ALA A 85 8.16 -3.32 20.24
N LYS A 86 9.09 -4.28 20.27
CA LYS A 86 9.05 -5.50 21.08
C LYS A 86 7.70 -6.22 21.09
N LEU A 87 7.58 -7.21 20.21
CA LEU A 87 6.86 -8.43 20.53
C LEU A 87 7.89 -9.54 20.76
#